data_AF-A0A0S8HRE0-F1
#
_entry.id   AF-A0A0S8HRE0-F1
#
_cell.length_a   1.000
_cell.length_b   1.000
_cell.length_c   1.000
_cell.angle_alpha   90.00
_cell.angle_beta   90.00
_cell.angle_gamma   90.00
#
_symmetry.space_group_name_H-M   'P 1'
#
loop_
_entity.id
_entity.type
_entity.pdbx_description
1 polymer ?
#
loop_
_entity_poly.entity_id
_entity_poly.type
_entity_poly.pdbx_seq_one_letter_code
_entity_poly.pdbx_strand_id
1 'polypeptide(L)'
;MNKKILYGLIIIIVCHLLSGCEKGDDKIKFFLDDFTIDKYYTDEILDDQYLDFYGKWELNSISGGFFGIGYQPNFNFLEIKEFGIYGFIRNDTLLEYGKIEIDEQNNIFLKIRFLPDNTVENIFFYDNEKYVELVKMDTLNLSSPCCDRYDYHFVRVK
;
A
#
# COMPACT_ATOMS: atom_id res chain seq x y z
N MET A 1 -31.87 -43.66 -29.60
CA MET A 1 -31.61 -42.86 -28.37
C MET A 1 -32.76 -41.89 -28.18
N ASN A 2 -33.43 -41.92 -27.02
CA ASN A 2 -34.68 -41.19 -26.79
C ASN A 2 -34.40 -39.69 -26.63
N LYS A 3 -35.02 -38.83 -27.44
CA LYS A 3 -34.74 -37.38 -27.45
C LYS A 3 -34.87 -36.74 -26.05
N LYS A 4 -35.79 -37.27 -25.22
CA LYS A 4 -35.98 -36.84 -23.83
C LYS A 4 -34.76 -37.09 -22.93
N ILE A 5 -34.01 -38.17 -23.17
CA ILE A 5 -32.80 -38.52 -22.41
C ILE A 5 -31.63 -37.62 -22.83
N LEU A 6 -31.55 -37.31 -24.13
CA LEU A 6 -30.53 -36.40 -24.67
C LEU A 6 -30.71 -34.96 -24.14
N TYR A 7 -31.96 -34.45 -24.09
CA TYR A 7 -32.24 -33.14 -23.50
C TYR A 7 -31.93 -33.08 -22.01
N GLY A 8 -32.20 -34.16 -21.26
CA GLY A 8 -31.86 -34.24 -19.83
C GLY A 8 -30.35 -34.16 -19.57
N LEU A 9 -29.54 -34.85 -20.38
CA LEU A 9 -28.08 -34.81 -20.26
C LEU A 9 -27.48 -33.43 -20.60
N ILE A 10 -28.03 -32.76 -21.62
CA ILE A 10 -27.56 -31.41 -22.01
C ILE A 10 -27.83 -30.38 -20.90
N ILE A 11 -28.98 -30.48 -20.21
CA ILE A 11 -29.33 -29.55 -19.12
C ILE A 11 -28.38 -29.72 -17.91
N ILE A 12 -28.02 -30.96 -17.57
CA ILE A 12 -27.11 -31.23 -16.44
C ILE A 12 -25.69 -30.69 -16.72
N ILE A 13 -25.20 -30.84 -17.96
CA ILE A 13 -23.89 -30.32 -18.38
C ILE A 13 -23.87 -28.78 -18.37
N VAL A 14 -24.96 -28.13 -18.80
CA VAL A 14 -25.08 -26.66 -18.76
C VAL A 14 -25.12 -26.13 -17.32
N CYS A 15 -25.78 -26.83 -16.38
CA CYS A 15 -25.82 -26.41 -14.98
C CYS A 15 -24.46 -26.52 -14.28
N HIS A 16 -23.61 -27.49 -14.62
CA HIS A 16 -22.25 -27.60 -14.05
C HIS A 16 -21.26 -26.56 -14.61
N LEU A 17 -21.55 -25.99 -15.77
CA LEU A 17 -20.74 -24.91 -16.36
C LEU A 17 -21.07 -23.53 -15.78
N LEU A 18 -22.17 -23.38 -15.05
CA LEU A 18 -22.60 -22.12 -14.44
C LEU A 18 -22.16 -21.94 -12.98
N SER A 19 -21.62 -22.99 -12.34
CA SER A 19 -21.08 -22.94 -10.98
C SER A 19 -19.63 -22.43 -10.89
N GLY A 20 -19.06 -21.96 -11.99
CA GLY A 20 -17.66 -21.52 -12.08
C GLY A 20 -17.46 -20.01 -12.09
N CYS A 21 -17.86 -19.28 -11.04
CA CYS A 21 -17.22 -18.03 -10.62
C CYS A 21 -17.82 -17.53 -9.30
N GLU A 22 -17.53 -18.18 -8.17
CA GLU A 22 -17.49 -17.42 -6.90
C GLU A 22 -16.22 -16.57 -6.97
N LYS A 23 -16.36 -15.31 -7.38
CA LYS A 23 -15.37 -14.30 -7.01
C LYS A 23 -15.49 -14.17 -5.50
N GLY A 24 -14.57 -14.81 -4.77
CA GLY A 24 -14.40 -14.49 -3.37
C GLY A 24 -14.21 -12.98 -3.27
N ASP A 25 -14.99 -12.34 -2.40
CA ASP A 25 -14.63 -11.02 -1.89
C ASP A 25 -13.31 -11.21 -1.15
N ASP A 26 -12.19 -11.09 -1.87
CA ASP A 26 -10.86 -11.01 -1.27
C ASP A 26 -10.83 -9.70 -0.50
N LYS A 27 -11.30 -9.74 0.75
CA LYS A 27 -11.25 -8.61 1.68
C LYS A 27 -9.81 -8.14 1.73
N ILE A 28 -9.59 -6.85 1.48
CA ILE A 28 -8.27 -6.24 1.61
C ILE A 28 -7.74 -6.54 3.01
N LYS A 29 -6.65 -7.30 3.08
CA LYS A 29 -5.94 -7.56 4.33
C LYS A 29 -5.09 -6.35 4.71
N PHE A 30 -5.33 -5.80 5.90
CA PHE A 30 -4.51 -4.77 6.52
C PHE A 30 -3.58 -5.43 7.55
N PHE A 31 -2.28 -5.17 7.46
CA PHE A 31 -1.25 -5.75 8.32
C PHE A 31 -1.07 -4.98 9.62
N LEU A 32 -1.51 -3.72 9.65
CA LEU A 32 -1.38 -2.85 10.81
C LEU A 32 -2.62 -2.89 11.72
N ASP A 33 -3.65 -3.69 11.40
CA ASP A 33 -4.88 -3.80 12.19
C ASP A 33 -4.61 -4.23 13.64
N ASP A 34 -3.64 -5.12 13.86
CA ASP A 34 -3.25 -5.61 15.19
C ASP A 34 -2.51 -4.58 16.05
N PHE A 35 -2.09 -3.45 15.47
CA PHE A 35 -1.40 -2.38 16.19
C PHE A 35 -2.42 -1.42 16.81
N THR A 36 -2.21 -1.01 18.05
CA THR A 36 -2.99 0.09 18.62
C THR A 36 -2.61 1.39 17.91
N ILE A 37 -3.60 2.23 17.58
CA ILE A 37 -3.35 3.51 16.89
C ILE A 37 -2.43 4.43 17.70
N ASP A 38 -2.45 4.32 19.02
CA ASP A 38 -1.68 5.13 19.96
C ASP A 38 -0.25 4.61 20.21
N LYS A 39 0.24 3.66 19.42
CA LYS A 39 1.54 3.01 19.65
C LYS A 39 2.71 4.00 19.73
N TYR A 40 2.70 5.05 18.92
CA TYR A 40 3.80 6.03 18.85
C TYR A 40 3.41 7.45 19.24
N TYR A 41 2.16 7.83 18.98
CA TYR A 41 1.62 9.16 19.24
C TYR A 41 0.22 9.01 19.85
N THR A 42 -0.14 9.89 20.79
CA THR A 42 -1.46 9.87 21.44
C THR A 42 -2.53 10.58 20.63
N ASP A 43 -2.10 11.40 19.66
CA ASP A 43 -2.95 12.33 18.91
C ASP A 43 -2.55 12.32 17.43
N GLU A 44 -3.45 12.84 16.60
CA GLU A 44 -3.25 13.01 15.16
C GLU A 44 -2.00 13.85 14.84
N ILE A 45 -1.18 13.39 13.88
CA ILE A 45 0.09 14.01 13.50
C ILE A 45 0.00 14.83 12.20
N LEU A 46 -1.03 14.59 11.38
CA LEU A 46 -1.26 15.24 10.10
C LEU A 46 -2.34 16.33 10.21
N ASP A 47 -2.12 17.45 9.51
CA ASP A 47 -3.20 18.41 9.28
C ASP A 47 -4.32 17.77 8.44
N ASP A 48 -5.56 18.24 8.63
CA ASP A 48 -6.78 17.73 7.96
C ASP A 48 -6.62 17.51 6.44
N GLN A 49 -5.90 18.41 5.76
CA GLN A 49 -5.67 18.37 4.33
C GLN A 49 -4.84 17.16 3.86
N TYR A 50 -4.11 16.51 4.77
CA TYR A 50 -3.24 15.37 4.50
C TYR A 50 -3.78 14.05 5.05
N LEU A 51 -4.98 14.02 5.64
CA LEU A 51 -5.56 12.78 6.21
C LEU A 51 -5.80 11.69 5.15
N ASP A 52 -6.01 12.08 3.89
CA ASP A 52 -6.05 11.14 2.76
C ASP A 52 -4.72 10.41 2.56
N PHE A 53 -3.63 10.77 3.23
CA PHE A 53 -2.39 10.00 3.22
C PHE A 53 -2.56 8.61 3.85
N TYR A 54 -3.50 8.46 4.80
CA TYR A 54 -3.81 7.18 5.41
C TYR A 54 -4.48 6.20 4.45
N GLY A 55 -4.20 4.91 4.64
CA GLY A 55 -4.73 3.80 3.88
C GLY A 55 -3.65 2.87 3.34
N LYS A 56 -4.06 1.99 2.42
CA LYS A 56 -3.18 1.03 1.76
C LYS A 56 -2.92 1.44 0.32
N TRP A 57 -1.65 1.44 -0.03
CA TRP A 57 -1.12 1.96 -1.28
C TRP A 57 -0.31 0.86 -1.97
N GLU A 58 -0.69 0.52 -3.20
CA GLU A 58 0.05 -0.40 -4.07
C GLU A 58 1.12 0.36 -4.84
N LEU A 59 2.34 -0.15 -4.81
CA LEU A 59 3.44 0.45 -5.54
C LEU A 59 3.30 0.18 -7.03
N ASN A 60 3.10 1.24 -7.81
CA ASN A 60 2.93 1.18 -9.25
C ASN A 60 4.28 1.30 -9.99
N SER A 61 5.14 2.23 -9.56
CA SER A 61 6.45 2.42 -10.19
C SER A 61 7.43 3.15 -9.27
N ILE A 62 8.72 2.98 -9.55
CA ILE A 62 9.82 3.76 -8.94
C ILE A 62 10.52 4.53 -10.07
N SER A 63 10.88 5.77 -9.80
CA SER A 63 11.71 6.60 -10.69
C SER A 63 12.90 7.21 -9.93
N GLY A 64 13.85 7.83 -10.64
CA GLY A 64 15.07 8.40 -10.05
C GLY A 64 16.32 7.49 -10.13
N GLY A 65 17.35 7.84 -9.33
CA GLY A 65 18.67 7.17 -9.29
C GLY A 65 19.65 7.52 -10.43
N PHE A 66 20.96 7.42 -10.17
CA PHE A 66 22.01 7.77 -11.13
C PHE A 66 21.89 6.88 -12.37
N PHE A 67 21.66 7.49 -13.54
CA PHE A 67 21.44 6.81 -14.83
C PHE A 67 20.25 5.82 -14.88
N GLY A 68 19.29 5.88 -13.95
CA GLY A 68 18.15 4.95 -13.95
C GLY A 68 18.54 3.50 -13.67
N ILE A 69 19.71 3.26 -13.05
CA ILE A 69 20.17 1.92 -12.70
C ILE A 69 19.55 1.49 -11.36
N GLY A 70 18.46 0.74 -11.46
CA GLY A 70 18.41 -0.56 -10.78
C GLY A 70 18.07 -0.58 -9.29
N TYR A 71 17.14 0.25 -8.81
CA TYR A 71 16.39 -0.16 -7.62
C TYR A 71 15.14 -0.93 -8.06
N GLN A 72 15.20 -2.25 -7.98
CA GLN A 72 13.99 -3.03 -8.10
C GLN A 72 13.17 -2.84 -6.82
N PRO A 73 11.88 -2.51 -6.95
CA PRO A 73 10.98 -2.55 -5.81
C PRO A 73 11.05 -3.90 -5.12
N ASN A 74 11.41 -3.89 -3.84
CA ASN A 74 11.50 -5.08 -3.01
C ASN A 74 10.24 -5.26 -2.14
N PHE A 75 9.20 -4.44 -2.34
CA PHE A 75 7.88 -4.49 -1.68
C PHE A 75 6.75 -4.20 -2.68
N ASN A 76 5.53 -4.58 -2.29
CA ASN A 76 4.31 -4.40 -3.10
C ASN A 76 3.42 -3.30 -2.56
N PHE A 77 3.32 -3.16 -1.24
CA PHE A 77 2.40 -2.21 -0.60
C PHE A 77 3.08 -1.38 0.47
N LEU A 78 2.63 -0.13 0.57
CA LEU A 78 2.79 0.74 1.72
C LEU A 78 1.44 0.84 2.41
N GLU A 79 1.38 0.48 3.68
CA GLU A 79 0.20 0.66 4.52
C GLU A 79 0.50 1.76 5.53
N ILE A 80 -0.42 2.70 5.66
CA ILE A 80 -0.31 3.82 6.60
C ILE A 80 -1.59 3.88 7.40
N LYS A 81 -1.46 3.68 8.71
CA LYS A 81 -2.55 3.75 9.68
C LYS A 81 -2.52 5.09 10.40
N GLU A 82 -3.68 5.47 10.93
CA GLU A 82 -3.88 6.68 11.74
C GLU A 82 -2.78 6.85 12.79
N PHE A 83 -2.48 8.11 13.09
CA PHE A 83 -1.41 8.53 14.01
C PHE A 83 -0.02 8.08 13.53
N GLY A 84 0.14 7.93 12.22
CA GLY A 84 1.44 7.84 11.57
C GLY A 84 2.15 6.50 11.70
N ILE A 85 1.42 5.39 11.88
CA ILE A 85 2.04 4.06 11.83
C ILE A 85 2.17 3.65 10.35
N TYR A 86 3.36 3.22 9.93
CA TYR A 86 3.55 2.71 8.57
C TYR A 86 4.00 1.25 8.56
N GLY A 87 3.79 0.59 7.43
CA GLY A 87 4.32 -0.74 7.14
C GLY A 87 4.61 -0.94 5.66
N PHE A 88 5.74 -1.59 5.35
CA PHE A 88 6.06 -2.06 3.99
C PHE A 88 5.78 -3.56 3.88
N ILE A 89 5.04 -3.97 2.85
CA ILE A 89 4.54 -5.34 2.71
C ILE A 89 4.97 -5.94 1.36
N ARG A 90 5.42 -7.20 1.37
CA ARG A 90 5.65 -8.01 0.17
C ARG A 90 5.04 -9.39 0.32
N ASN A 91 4.29 -9.87 -0.68
CA ASN A 91 3.72 -11.22 -0.71
C ASN A 91 3.09 -11.62 0.64
N ASP A 92 2.18 -10.79 1.15
CA ASP A 92 1.51 -10.97 2.44
C ASP A 92 2.41 -11.08 3.68
N THR A 93 3.63 -10.54 3.60
CA THR A 93 4.57 -10.46 4.71
C THR A 93 4.89 -9.00 5.02
N LEU A 94 4.74 -8.59 6.28
CA LEU A 94 5.20 -7.30 6.78
C LEU A 94 6.74 -7.33 6.87
N LEU A 95 7.40 -6.52 6.06
CA LEU A 95 8.86 -6.48 5.93
C LEU A 95 9.49 -5.54 6.96
N GLU A 96 8.86 -4.38 7.14
CA GLU A 96 9.25 -3.33 8.06
C GLU A 96 7.98 -2.60 8.50
N TYR A 97 7.99 -2.09 9.73
CA TYR A 97 6.99 -1.16 10.22
C TYR A 97 7.65 -0.15 11.16
N GLY A 98 6.96 0.95 11.42
CA GLY A 98 7.46 1.98 12.31
C GLY A 98 6.54 3.18 12.38
N LYS A 99 7.14 4.34 12.63
CA LYS A 99 6.43 5.61 12.75
C LYS A 99 6.83 6.60 11.65
N ILE A 100 5.90 7.47 11.30
CA ILE A 100 6.12 8.63 10.46
C ILE A 100 6.45 9.82 11.37
N GLU A 101 7.58 10.47 11.10
CA GLU A 101 7.93 11.75 11.72
C GLU A 101 7.71 12.88 10.71
N ILE A 102 7.05 13.95 11.15
CA ILE A 102 6.82 15.15 10.33
C ILE A 102 8.04 16.06 10.46
N ASP A 103 8.76 16.25 9.36
CA ASP A 103 9.84 17.24 9.30
C ASP A 103 9.28 18.64 9.08
N GLU A 104 8.31 18.77 8.18
CA GLU A 104 7.62 20.01 7.88
C GLU A 104 6.24 19.71 7.29
N GLN A 105 5.21 20.44 7.72
CA GLN A 105 3.92 20.46 7.06
C GLN A 105 3.35 21.87 7.06
N ASN A 106 2.76 22.25 5.93
CA ASN A 106 2.06 23.52 5.75
C ASN A 106 1.00 23.34 4.66
N ASN A 107 0.38 24.43 4.20
CA ASN A 107 -0.65 24.40 3.15
C ASN A 107 -0.11 24.17 1.71
N ILE A 108 1.19 23.97 1.54
CA ILE A 108 1.84 23.80 0.24
C ILE A 108 2.43 22.41 0.11
N PHE A 109 3.09 21.89 1.15
CA PHE A 109 3.70 20.58 1.13
C PHE A 109 3.73 19.91 2.50
N LEU A 110 3.88 18.58 2.45
CA LEU A 110 4.15 17.71 3.57
C LEU A 110 5.48 17.00 3.33
N LYS A 111 6.39 17.11 4.30
CA LYS A 111 7.70 16.45 4.32
C LYS A 111 7.79 15.54 5.53
N ILE A 112 8.10 14.28 5.29
CA ILE A 112 8.11 13.23 6.31
C ILE A 112 9.40 12.41 6.30
N ARG A 113 9.62 11.68 7.40
CA ARG A 113 10.57 10.58 7.51
C ARG A 113 9.89 9.30 8.01
N PHE A 114 10.16 8.19 7.34
CA PHE A 114 9.83 6.85 7.83
C PHE A 114 10.91 6.38 8.82
N LEU A 115 10.53 6.16 10.08
CA LEU A 115 11.43 5.70 11.12
C LEU A 115 11.05 4.28 11.55
N PRO A 116 11.87 3.26 11.24
CA PRO A 116 11.55 1.88 11.60
C PRO A 116 11.51 1.72 13.12
N ASP A 117 10.64 0.83 13.58
CA ASP A 117 10.59 0.45 14.98
C ASP A 117 11.92 -0.22 15.40
N ASN A 118 12.35 0.02 16.63
CA ASN A 118 13.59 -0.49 17.18
C ASN A 118 13.68 -2.03 17.18
N THR A 119 12.53 -2.71 17.08
CA THR A 119 12.42 -4.17 17.00
C THR A 119 12.64 -4.72 15.58
N VAL A 120 12.69 -3.87 14.56
CA VAL A 120 13.00 -4.27 13.19
C VAL A 120 14.51 -4.42 13.02
N GLU A 121 14.99 -5.65 12.85
CA GLU A 121 16.42 -5.94 12.76
C GLU A 121 17.05 -5.47 11.43
N ASN A 122 16.27 -5.46 10.35
CA ASN A 122 16.74 -5.11 9.02
C ASN A 122 15.96 -3.92 8.49
N ILE A 123 16.59 -2.75 8.50
CA ILE A 123 16.05 -1.56 7.87
C ILE A 123 15.95 -1.82 6.36
N PHE A 124 14.73 -1.79 5.88
CA PHE A 124 14.35 -2.11 4.53
C PHE A 124 14.31 -0.85 3.65
N PHE A 125 13.83 0.27 4.21
CA PHE A 125 13.62 1.53 3.48
C PHE A 125 14.65 2.59 3.89
N TYR A 126 15.89 2.48 3.37
CA TYR A 126 16.98 3.40 3.69
C TYR A 126 16.74 4.84 3.20
N ASP A 127 15.99 4.98 2.12
CA ASP A 127 15.67 6.27 1.51
C ASP A 127 14.41 6.87 2.17
N ASN A 128 14.49 7.12 3.48
CA ASN A 128 13.31 7.28 4.31
C ASN A 128 12.66 8.68 4.35
N GLU A 129 13.34 9.70 3.83
CA GLU A 129 12.86 11.08 3.80
C GLU A 129 12.13 11.36 2.48
N LYS A 130 10.91 11.91 2.55
CA LYS A 130 10.04 12.11 1.37
C LYS A 130 9.19 13.37 1.48
N TYR A 131 8.97 14.02 0.34
CA TYR A 131 7.83 14.90 0.12
C TYR A 131 6.62 14.08 -0.30
N VAL A 132 5.48 14.36 0.31
CA VAL A 132 4.21 13.70 0.04
C VAL A 132 3.40 14.56 -0.92
N GLU A 133 3.00 13.99 -2.05
CA GLU A 133 2.05 14.59 -2.97
C GLU A 133 0.88 13.63 -3.17
N LEU A 134 -0.31 14.07 -2.77
CA LEU A 134 -1.57 13.37 -3.02
C LEU A 134 -2.20 13.94 -4.29
N VAL A 135 -2.25 13.13 -5.34
CA VAL A 135 -2.87 13.50 -6.62
C VAL A 135 -4.25 12.86 -6.68
N LYS A 136 -5.29 13.67 -6.49
CA LYS A 136 -6.67 13.18 -6.30
C LYS A 136 -6.74 12.27 -5.07
N MET A 137 -7.75 11.39 -5.01
CA MET A 137 -7.96 10.48 -3.87
C MET A 137 -7.28 9.11 -4.04
N ASP A 138 -6.64 8.82 -5.18
CA ASP A 138 -6.17 7.47 -5.52
C ASP A 138 -4.70 7.38 -5.91
N THR A 139 -3.98 8.50 -5.99
CA THR A 139 -2.56 8.51 -6.36
C THR A 139 -1.74 9.17 -5.27
N LEU A 140 -0.65 8.51 -4.87
CA LEU A 140 0.32 9.02 -3.91
C LEU A 140 1.71 9.01 -4.57
N ASN A 141 2.36 10.17 -4.59
CA ASN A 141 3.76 10.28 -4.96
C ASN A 141 4.58 10.60 -3.70
N LEU A 142 5.65 9.84 -3.50
CA LEU A 142 6.66 10.11 -2.50
C LEU A 142 7.94 10.50 -3.23
N SER A 143 8.25 11.79 -3.24
CA SER A 143 9.43 12.33 -3.92
C SER A 143 10.57 12.58 -2.96
N SER A 144 11.78 12.24 -3.38
CA SER A 144 12.96 12.45 -2.58
C SER A 144 13.38 13.93 -2.53
N PRO A 145 13.88 14.42 -1.38
CA PRO A 145 14.15 15.85 -1.19
C PRO A 145 15.47 16.35 -1.77
N CYS A 146 16.33 15.44 -2.22
CA CYS A 146 17.62 15.77 -2.82
C CYS A 146 17.86 14.87 -4.02
N CYS A 147 18.70 15.36 -4.94
CA CYS A 147 18.93 14.75 -6.23
C CYS A 147 19.50 13.33 -6.14
N ASP A 148 19.12 12.53 -7.14
CA ASP A 148 19.58 11.16 -7.38
C ASP A 148 19.08 10.06 -6.43
N ARG A 149 18.09 10.38 -5.61
CA ARG A 149 17.37 9.39 -4.79
C ARG A 149 16.16 8.84 -5.57
N TYR A 150 15.35 8.00 -4.92
CA TYR A 150 14.22 7.33 -5.55
C TYR A 150 12.90 7.99 -5.22
N ASP A 151 12.07 8.12 -6.23
CA ASP A 151 10.69 8.56 -6.11
C ASP A 151 9.78 7.35 -6.27
N TYR A 152 8.74 7.28 -5.44
CA TYR A 152 7.83 6.15 -5.38
C TYR A 152 6.43 6.61 -5.74
N HIS A 153 5.82 5.90 -6.68
CA HIS A 153 4.49 6.23 -7.20
C HIS A 153 3.54 5.10 -6.88
N PHE A 154 2.46 5.44 -6.19
CA PHE A 154 1.50 4.49 -5.66
C PHE A 154 0.09 4.76 -6.16
N VAL A 155 -0.72 3.69 -6.16
CA VAL A 155 -2.15 3.75 -6.38
C VAL A 155 -2.87 3.19 -5.16
N ARG A 156 -3.97 3.82 -4.74
CA ARG A 156 -4.75 3.37 -3.59
C ARG A 156 -5.40 2.02 -3.88
N VAL A 157 -5.31 1.11 -2.90
CA VAL A 157 -6.05 -0.16 -2.90
C VAL A 157 -7.51 0.12 -2.49
N LYS A 158 -8.46 -0.32 -3.32
CA LYS A 158 -9.92 -0.05 -3.19
C LYS A 158 -10.69 -1.24 -2.65
#